data_AF-A0A5B9ENK1-F1
#
_entry.id   AF-A0A5B9ENK1-F1
#
_cell.length_a   1.000
_cell.length_b   1.000
_cell.length_c   1.000
_cell.angle_alpha   90.00
_cell.angle_beta   90.00
_cell.angle_gamma   90.00
#
_symmetry.space_group_name_H-M   'P 1'
#
loop_
_entity.id
_entity.type
_entity.pdbx_description
1 polymer ?
#
loop_
_entity_poly.entity_id
_entity_poly.type
_entity_poly.pdbx_seq_one_letter_code
_entity_poly.pdbx_strand_id
1 'polypeptide(L)'
;MAGVWLACGFTALLPVATFAQDSPDVAARMPYMAPVAQCFETAGDPAAAQACIGRGAATCMDTDPAQNQTTAGMMFCTLAEAQMWDDHLNVEYRKLRDRARRMDAGESQPEYAVRAARLLDAQRAWIAFRDAECALAYAEFGAGSMRVLSSAGCQLQMTAERAIALKFMFAEM
;
A
#
# COMPACT_ATOMS: atom_id res chain seq x y z
N MET A 1 -15.47 63.53 -18.87
CA MET A 1 -14.25 62.72 -19.00
C MET A 1 -14.44 61.48 -18.14
N ALA A 2 -14.79 60.36 -18.78
CA ALA A 2 -15.13 59.11 -18.10
C ALA A 2 -13.84 58.36 -17.74
N GLY A 3 -13.62 58.08 -16.46
CA GLY A 3 -12.55 57.22 -15.97
C GLY A 3 -13.11 55.84 -15.65
N VAL A 4 -12.86 54.88 -16.54
CA VAL A 4 -13.14 53.46 -16.31
C VAL A 4 -12.04 52.90 -15.41
N TRP A 5 -12.38 52.49 -14.19
CA TRP A 5 -11.49 51.72 -13.33
C TRP A 5 -11.79 50.23 -13.56
N LEU A 6 -10.87 49.53 -14.21
CA LEU A 6 -10.89 48.08 -14.33
C LEU A 6 -10.72 47.45 -12.94
N ALA A 7 -11.74 46.71 -12.49
CA ALA A 7 -11.60 45.78 -11.38
C ALA A 7 -10.84 44.53 -11.87
N CYS A 8 -9.57 44.39 -11.47
CA CYS A 8 -8.85 43.13 -11.59
C CYS A 8 -9.49 42.10 -10.65
N GLY A 9 -10.34 41.24 -11.20
CA GLY A 9 -10.82 40.04 -10.52
C GLY A 9 -9.64 39.11 -10.24
N PHE A 10 -9.27 38.98 -8.98
CA PHE A 10 -8.36 37.95 -8.50
C PHE A 10 -9.11 36.62 -8.50
N THR A 11 -9.00 35.84 -9.58
CA THR A 11 -9.45 34.45 -9.59
C THR A 11 -8.50 33.65 -8.70
N ALA A 12 -8.96 33.32 -7.49
CA ALA A 12 -8.28 32.37 -6.62
C ALA A 12 -8.31 30.98 -7.26
N LEU A 13 -7.18 30.58 -7.85
CA LEU A 13 -6.92 29.19 -8.22
C LEU A 13 -6.70 28.40 -6.93
N LEU A 14 -7.70 27.64 -6.49
CA LEU A 14 -7.52 26.64 -5.46
C LEU A 14 -6.56 25.55 -5.99
N PRO A 15 -5.55 25.13 -5.22
CA PRO A 15 -4.76 23.97 -5.57
C PRO A 15 -5.68 22.74 -5.45
N VAL A 16 -5.96 22.09 -6.58
CA VAL A 16 -6.52 20.74 -6.56
C VAL A 16 -5.43 19.87 -5.94
N ALA A 17 -5.65 19.46 -4.69
CA ALA A 17 -4.90 18.36 -4.11
C ALA A 17 -5.24 17.12 -4.94
N THR A 18 -4.39 16.79 -5.91
CA THR A 18 -4.35 15.47 -6.51
C THR A 18 -3.97 14.50 -5.39
N PHE A 19 -4.96 13.87 -4.78
CA PHE A 19 -4.74 12.66 -3.99
C PHE A 19 -3.98 11.66 -4.87
N ALA A 20 -3.07 10.91 -4.24
CA ALA A 20 -2.20 9.92 -4.87
C ALA A 20 -2.95 9.12 -5.95
N GLN A 21 -2.34 9.03 -7.13
CA GLN A 21 -3.00 8.60 -8.36
C GLN A 21 -3.43 7.12 -8.29
N ASP A 22 -4.75 6.89 -8.28
CA ASP A 22 -5.31 5.64 -8.78
C ASP A 22 -5.01 5.56 -10.28
N SER A 23 -3.90 4.92 -10.65
CA SER A 23 -3.55 4.69 -12.05
C SER A 23 -4.68 3.90 -12.72
N PRO A 24 -5.27 4.37 -13.84
CA PRO A 24 -6.29 3.62 -14.57
C PRO A 24 -5.83 2.21 -14.96
N ASP A 25 -4.53 2.05 -15.25
CA ASP A 25 -3.91 0.76 -15.56
C ASP A 25 -3.87 -0.20 -14.37
N VAL A 26 -3.67 0.33 -13.16
CA VAL A 26 -3.73 -0.45 -11.91
C VAL A 26 -5.18 -0.84 -11.64
N ALA A 27 -6.10 0.11 -11.72
CA ALA A 27 -7.53 -0.12 -11.52
C ALA A 27 -8.10 -1.19 -12.47
N ALA A 28 -7.70 -1.16 -13.75
CA ALA A 28 -8.11 -2.15 -14.75
C ALA A 28 -7.65 -3.58 -14.43
N ARG A 29 -6.60 -3.74 -13.60
CA ARG A 29 -6.00 -5.04 -13.23
C ARG A 29 -6.42 -5.52 -11.84
N MET A 30 -7.06 -4.68 -11.03
CA MET A 30 -7.60 -5.07 -9.72
C MET A 30 -8.53 -6.31 -9.74
N PRO A 31 -9.35 -6.56 -10.79
CA PRO A 31 -10.16 -7.78 -10.83
C PRO A 31 -9.38 -9.08 -10.72
N TYR A 32 -8.11 -9.11 -11.14
CA TYR A 32 -7.23 -10.29 -11.02
C TYR A 32 -6.78 -10.57 -9.58
N MET A 33 -6.98 -9.62 -8.65
CA MET A 33 -6.48 -9.71 -7.26
C MET A 33 -7.47 -10.37 -6.30
N ALA A 34 -8.72 -10.58 -6.71
CA ALA A 34 -9.76 -11.16 -5.87
C ALA A 34 -9.39 -12.52 -5.24
N PRO A 35 -8.74 -13.47 -5.95
CA PRO A 35 -8.29 -14.72 -5.33
C PRO A 35 -7.20 -14.53 -4.27
N VAL A 36 -6.37 -13.48 -4.38
CA VAL A 36 -5.32 -13.19 -3.39
C VAL A 36 -5.94 -12.68 -2.09
N ALA A 37 -6.94 -11.80 -2.18
CA ALA A 37 -7.71 -11.33 -1.03
C ALA A 37 -8.33 -12.51 -0.26
N GLN A 38 -8.97 -13.44 -0.96
CA GLN A 38 -9.55 -14.64 -0.34
C GLN A 38 -8.48 -15.57 0.29
N CYS A 39 -7.33 -15.72 -0.36
CA CYS A 39 -6.18 -16.46 0.17
C CYS A 39 -5.71 -15.84 1.50
N PHE A 40 -5.52 -14.51 1.51
CA PHE A 40 -5.02 -13.80 2.68
C PHE A 40 -6.02 -13.84 3.84
N GLU A 41 -7.31 -13.65 3.58
CA GLU A 41 -8.34 -13.66 4.62
C GLU A 41 -8.42 -15.01 5.34
N THR A 42 -8.37 -16.11 4.58
CA THR A 42 -8.49 -17.48 5.11
C THR A 42 -7.19 -18.07 5.65
N ALA A 43 -6.04 -17.41 5.42
CA ALA A 43 -4.76 -17.85 5.96
C ALA A 43 -4.78 -17.91 7.50
N GLY A 44 -4.51 -19.09 8.04
CA GLY A 44 -4.53 -19.39 9.48
C GLY A 44 -3.23 -19.05 10.21
N ASP A 45 -2.13 -18.88 9.49
CA ASP A 45 -0.81 -18.55 10.04
C ASP A 45 -0.01 -17.65 9.07
N PRO A 46 1.10 -17.04 9.52
CA PRO A 46 1.93 -16.18 8.67
C PRO A 46 2.48 -16.86 7.42
N ALA A 47 2.83 -18.15 7.48
CA ALA A 47 3.40 -18.88 6.35
C ALA A 47 2.35 -19.11 5.25
N ALA A 48 1.13 -19.49 5.64
CA ALA A 48 0.00 -19.60 4.73
C ALA A 48 -0.34 -18.25 4.07
N ALA A 49 -0.23 -17.14 4.82
CA ALA A 49 -0.47 -15.81 4.28
C ALA A 49 0.64 -15.34 3.32
N GLN A 50 1.91 -15.67 3.60
CA GLN A 50 3.04 -15.39 2.72
C GLN A 50 2.90 -16.12 1.37
N ALA A 51 2.34 -17.33 1.36
CA ALA A 51 2.08 -18.08 0.13
C ALA A 51 1.07 -17.40 -0.81
N CYS A 52 0.34 -16.37 -0.35
CA CYS A 52 -0.58 -15.60 -1.18
C CYS A 52 0.13 -14.55 -2.05
N ILE A 53 1.33 -14.12 -1.65
CA ILE A 53 2.06 -13.02 -2.31
C ILE A 53 2.45 -13.41 -3.75
N GLY A 54 2.19 -12.52 -4.70
CA GLY A 54 2.52 -12.63 -6.11
C GLY A 54 1.51 -13.42 -6.95
N ARG A 55 0.52 -14.08 -6.34
CA ARG A 55 -0.43 -14.94 -7.08
C ARG A 55 -1.33 -14.12 -8.02
N GLY A 56 -1.69 -12.91 -7.63
CA GLY A 56 -2.57 -12.03 -8.40
C GLY A 56 -1.83 -11.41 -9.58
N ALA A 57 -0.60 -10.95 -9.34
CA ALA A 57 0.30 -10.46 -10.37
C ALA A 57 0.60 -11.55 -11.41
N ALA A 58 0.88 -12.78 -10.99
CA ALA A 58 1.09 -13.92 -11.90
C ALA A 58 -0.17 -14.19 -12.75
N THR A 59 -1.34 -14.28 -12.12
CA THR A 59 -2.62 -14.49 -12.82
C THR A 59 -2.90 -13.38 -13.84
N CYS A 60 -2.63 -12.12 -13.47
CA CYS A 60 -2.75 -10.96 -14.35
C CYS A 60 -1.84 -11.07 -15.58
N MET A 61 -0.58 -11.47 -15.40
CA MET A 61 0.39 -11.65 -16.49
C MET A 61 0.02 -12.81 -17.43
N ASP A 62 -0.54 -13.88 -16.89
CA ASP A 62 -0.88 -15.09 -17.67
C ASP A 62 -2.19 -14.96 -18.47
N THR A 63 -3.12 -14.10 -18.03
CA THR A 63 -4.44 -13.96 -18.67
C THR A 63 -4.41 -13.18 -19.99
N ASP A 64 -3.56 -12.16 -20.09
CA ASP A 64 -3.34 -11.40 -21.33
C ASP A 64 -1.84 -11.19 -21.56
N PRO A 65 -1.10 -12.23 -22.01
CA PRO A 65 0.35 -12.14 -22.14
C PRO A 65 0.82 -11.03 -23.09
N ALA A 66 0.04 -10.75 -24.13
CA ALA A 66 0.38 -9.73 -25.12
C ALA A 66 0.49 -8.34 -24.50
N GLN A 67 -0.39 -8.02 -23.54
CA GLN A 67 -0.38 -6.74 -22.83
C GLN A 67 0.42 -6.79 -21.53
N ASN A 68 0.28 -7.88 -20.77
CA ASN A 68 0.73 -7.96 -19.38
C ASN A 68 2.13 -8.57 -19.19
N GLN A 69 2.74 -9.16 -20.22
CA GLN A 69 4.17 -9.57 -20.17
C GLN A 69 5.12 -8.52 -20.77
N THR A 70 4.62 -7.35 -21.17
CA THR A 70 5.47 -6.18 -21.42
C THR A 70 6.03 -5.65 -20.09
N THR A 71 7.15 -4.92 -20.09
CA THR A 71 7.69 -4.33 -18.84
C THR A 71 6.68 -3.44 -18.13
N ALA A 72 5.90 -2.64 -18.87
CA ALA A 72 4.86 -1.81 -18.29
C ALA A 72 3.68 -2.65 -17.76
N GLY A 73 3.23 -3.65 -18.54
CA GLY A 73 2.16 -4.56 -18.14
C GLY A 73 2.49 -5.33 -16.86
N MET A 74 3.71 -5.88 -16.77
CA MET A 74 4.19 -6.59 -15.58
C MET A 74 4.21 -5.65 -14.38
N MET A 75 4.77 -4.44 -14.53
CA MET A 75 4.77 -3.43 -13.48
C MET A 75 3.34 -3.14 -12.97
N PHE A 76 2.38 -2.94 -13.88
CA PHE A 76 1.00 -2.65 -13.47
C PHE A 76 0.29 -3.84 -12.83
N CYS A 77 0.55 -5.07 -13.26
CA CYS A 77 0.05 -6.27 -12.58
C CYS A 77 0.59 -6.35 -11.14
N THR A 78 1.90 -6.11 -10.96
CA THR A 78 2.54 -6.10 -9.64
C THR A 78 2.01 -4.96 -8.76
N LEU A 79 1.83 -3.76 -9.30
CA LEU A 79 1.27 -2.62 -8.54
C LEU A 79 -0.20 -2.82 -8.18
N ALA A 80 -0.99 -3.49 -9.02
CA ALA A 80 -2.37 -3.86 -8.67
C ALA A 80 -2.42 -4.83 -7.49
N GLU A 81 -1.51 -5.80 -7.44
CA GLU A 81 -1.43 -6.65 -6.25
C GLU A 81 -0.95 -5.86 -5.03
N ALA A 82 0.04 -4.97 -5.18
CA ALA A 82 0.50 -4.11 -4.09
C ALA A 82 -0.64 -3.22 -3.54
N GLN A 83 -1.50 -2.70 -4.40
CA GLN A 83 -2.69 -1.92 -4.00
C GLN A 83 -3.66 -2.77 -3.17
N MET A 84 -3.96 -3.99 -3.62
CA MET A 84 -4.81 -4.92 -2.84
C MET A 84 -4.19 -5.21 -1.46
N TRP A 85 -2.87 -5.42 -1.40
CA TRP A 85 -2.17 -5.59 -0.12
C TRP A 85 -2.22 -4.34 0.75
N ASP A 86 -2.16 -3.14 0.18
CA ASP A 86 -2.29 -1.87 0.94
C ASP A 86 -3.70 -1.68 1.50
N ASP A 87 -4.73 -2.06 0.74
CA ASP A 87 -6.13 -2.05 1.20
C ASP A 87 -6.28 -2.95 2.44
N HIS A 88 -5.75 -4.18 2.37
CA HIS A 88 -5.75 -5.12 3.49
C HIS A 88 -4.87 -4.68 4.65
N LEU A 89 -3.69 -4.08 4.39
CA LEU A 89 -2.84 -3.50 5.41
C LEU A 89 -3.60 -2.45 6.21
N ASN A 90 -4.36 -1.57 5.56
CA ASN A 90 -5.16 -0.55 6.22
C ASN A 90 -6.31 -1.15 7.05
N VAL A 91 -6.92 -2.25 6.59
CA VAL A 91 -7.91 -3.01 7.37
C VAL A 91 -7.29 -3.59 8.64
N GLU A 92 -6.17 -4.31 8.50
CA GLU A 92 -5.50 -4.96 9.63
C GLU A 92 -4.89 -3.96 10.61
N TYR A 93 -4.35 -2.83 10.12
CA TYR A 93 -3.89 -1.73 10.97
C TYR A 93 -5.02 -1.20 11.87
N ARG A 94 -6.23 -0.99 11.32
CA ARG A 94 -7.38 -0.53 12.11
C ARG A 94 -7.78 -1.55 13.18
N LYS A 95 -7.91 -2.84 12.80
CA LYS A 95 -8.24 -3.94 13.72
C LYS A 95 -7.23 -4.02 14.87
N LEU A 96 -5.93 -3.98 14.55
CA LEU A 96 -4.86 -4.08 15.52
C LEU A 96 -4.80 -2.85 16.43
N ARG A 97 -4.98 -1.64 15.88
CA ARG A 97 -5.00 -0.40 16.67
C ARG A 97 -6.17 -0.36 17.65
N ASP A 98 -7.34 -0.87 17.26
CA ASP A 98 -8.48 -0.97 18.17
C ASP A 98 -8.26 -2.02 19.27
N ARG A 99 -7.59 -3.14 18.94
CA ARG A 99 -7.13 -4.10 19.96
C ARG A 99 -6.16 -3.45 20.94
N ALA A 100 -5.15 -2.73 20.44
CA ALA A 100 -4.16 -2.03 21.25
C ALA A 100 -4.83 -1.01 22.20
N ARG A 101 -5.83 -0.25 21.71
CA ARG A 101 -6.61 0.68 22.55
C ARG A 101 -7.37 -0.03 23.68
N ARG A 102 -7.95 -1.20 23.41
CA ARG A 102 -8.64 -1.99 24.45
C ARG A 102 -7.65 -2.49 25.52
N MET A 103 -6.46 -2.91 25.11
CA MET A 103 -5.39 -3.29 26.04
C MET A 103 -4.92 -2.09 26.87
N ASP A 104 -4.72 -0.94 26.23
CA ASP A 104 -4.33 0.30 26.92
C ASP A 104 -5.41 0.75 27.92
N ALA A 105 -6.69 0.60 27.60
CA ALA A 105 -7.78 0.92 28.53
C ALA A 105 -7.88 -0.03 29.75
N GLY A 106 -7.37 -1.26 29.62
CA GLY A 106 -7.29 -2.24 30.70
C GLY A 106 -5.99 -2.17 31.51
N GLU A 107 -5.05 -1.29 31.14
CA GLU A 107 -3.76 -1.17 31.80
C GLU A 107 -3.89 -0.41 33.14
N SER A 108 -3.38 -1.02 34.21
CA SER A 108 -3.45 -0.46 35.57
C SER A 108 -2.47 0.69 35.81
N GLN A 109 -1.37 0.71 35.04
CA GLN A 109 -0.29 1.68 35.14
C GLN A 109 -0.30 2.57 33.87
N PRO A 110 -0.85 3.80 33.93
CA PRO A 110 -1.12 4.63 32.76
C PRO A 110 0.09 4.89 31.86
N GLU A 111 1.31 4.90 32.40
CA GLU A 111 2.56 5.07 31.66
C GLU A 111 2.84 3.95 30.65
N TYR A 112 2.26 2.75 30.84
CA TYR A 112 2.38 1.62 29.92
C TYR A 112 1.19 1.49 28.95
N ALA A 113 0.14 2.31 29.12
CA ALA A 113 -1.06 2.36 28.26
C ALA A 113 -0.80 3.09 26.92
N VAL A 114 0.27 2.71 26.22
CA VAL A 114 0.80 3.44 25.05
C VAL A 114 0.85 2.61 23.77
N ARG A 115 0.34 1.38 23.76
CA ARG A 115 0.47 0.43 22.64
C ARG A 115 -0.10 0.99 21.34
N ALA A 116 -1.27 1.62 21.39
CA ALA A 116 -1.91 2.21 20.21
C ALA A 116 -1.11 3.40 19.64
N ALA A 117 -0.47 4.19 20.51
CA ALA A 117 0.40 5.28 20.10
C ALA A 117 1.68 4.73 19.45
N ARG A 118 2.32 3.74 20.07
CA ARG A 118 3.53 3.10 19.52
C ARG A 118 3.29 2.39 18.20
N LEU A 119 2.11 1.78 18.02
CA LEU A 119 1.73 1.19 16.73
C LEU A 119 1.60 2.25 15.62
N LEU A 120 1.04 3.43 15.92
CA LEU A 120 0.96 4.53 14.96
C LEU A 120 2.36 5.02 14.56
N ASP A 121 3.24 5.23 15.53
CA ASP A 121 4.61 5.67 15.27
C ASP A 121 5.37 4.64 14.43
N ALA A 122 5.27 3.35 14.78
CA ALA A 122 5.87 2.26 14.02
C ALA A 122 5.33 2.19 12.58
N GLN A 123 4.02 2.39 12.38
CA GLN A 123 3.43 2.38 11.03
C GLN A 123 3.96 3.54 10.17
N ARG A 124 4.07 4.75 10.73
CA ARG A 124 4.60 5.92 10.01
C ARG A 124 6.07 5.75 9.64
N ALA A 125 6.88 5.25 10.58
CA ALA A 125 8.27 4.95 10.33
C ALA A 125 8.43 3.88 9.25
N TRP A 126 7.60 2.84 9.29
CA TRP A 126 7.60 1.78 8.28
C TRP A 126 7.26 2.28 6.88
N ILE A 127 6.30 3.21 6.73
CA ILE A 127 5.99 3.80 5.40
C ILE A 127 7.21 4.53 4.85
N ALA A 128 7.86 5.38 5.65
CA ALA A 128 9.05 6.10 5.22
C ALA A 128 10.21 5.14 4.86
N PHE A 129 10.37 4.06 5.62
CA PHE A 129 11.34 3.01 5.32
C PHE A 129 11.03 2.30 4.00
N ARG A 130 9.80 1.83 3.79
CA ARG A 130 9.36 1.19 2.55
C ARG A 130 9.62 2.08 1.34
N ASP A 131 9.20 3.34 1.43
CA ASP A 131 9.33 4.26 0.29
C ASP A 131 10.81 4.54 -0.03
N ALA A 132 11.68 4.61 0.99
CA ALA A 132 13.13 4.76 0.78
C ALA A 132 13.77 3.49 0.19
N GLU A 133 13.43 2.30 0.70
CA GLU A 133 13.92 1.02 0.18
C GLU A 133 13.48 0.80 -1.27
N CYS A 134 12.22 1.06 -1.59
CA CYS A 134 11.72 0.87 -2.95
C CYS A 134 12.22 1.93 -3.94
N ALA A 135 12.64 3.11 -3.46
CA ALA A 135 13.39 4.09 -4.25
C ALA A 135 14.82 3.62 -4.53
N LEU A 136 15.48 2.97 -3.55
CA LEU A 136 16.78 2.33 -3.75
C LEU A 136 16.71 1.18 -4.78
N ALA A 137 15.70 0.31 -4.66
CA ALA A 137 15.42 -0.77 -5.61
C ALA A 137 15.19 -0.25 -7.05
N TYR A 138 14.63 0.95 -7.20
CA TYR A 138 14.58 1.61 -8.50
C TYR A 138 15.97 2.06 -8.97
N ALA A 139 16.72 2.74 -8.09
CA ALA A 139 17.98 3.38 -8.42
C ALA A 139 19.09 2.39 -8.81
N GLU A 140 19.11 1.18 -8.24
CA GLU A 140 20.15 0.16 -8.49
C GLU A 140 20.29 -0.22 -9.97
N PHE A 141 19.21 -0.10 -10.76
CA PHE A 141 19.18 -0.44 -12.18
C PHE A 141 19.45 0.74 -13.12
N GLY A 142 19.67 1.96 -12.59
CA GLY A 142 20.04 3.14 -13.37
C GLY A 142 19.08 3.46 -14.51
N ALA A 143 19.58 3.49 -15.75
CA ALA A 143 18.79 3.78 -16.96
C ALA A 143 18.03 2.57 -17.53
N GLY A 144 18.23 1.36 -16.99
CA GLY A 144 17.59 0.14 -17.46
C GLY A 144 16.11 0.09 -17.11
N SER A 145 15.29 -0.52 -17.97
CA SER A 145 13.84 -0.64 -17.75
C SER A 145 13.49 -1.54 -16.56
N MET A 146 14.39 -2.44 -16.12
CA MET A 146 14.19 -3.30 -14.96
C MET A 146 13.90 -2.54 -13.66
N ARG A 147 14.35 -1.28 -13.54
CA ARG A 147 14.09 -0.42 -12.37
C ARG A 147 12.64 -0.31 -11.96
N VAL A 148 11.71 -0.29 -12.93
CA VAL A 148 10.28 -0.15 -12.62
C VAL A 148 9.72 -1.46 -12.06
N LEU A 149 10.22 -2.60 -12.51
CA LEU A 149 9.85 -3.91 -11.99
C LEU A 149 10.44 -4.13 -10.60
N SER A 150 11.69 -3.74 -10.39
CA SER A 150 12.35 -3.85 -9.07
C SER A 150 11.60 -3.03 -8.02
N SER A 151 11.30 -1.76 -8.34
CA SER A 151 10.55 -0.90 -7.42
C SER A 151 9.12 -1.39 -7.16
N ALA A 152 8.41 -1.85 -8.19
CA ALA A 152 7.07 -2.43 -8.03
C ALA A 152 7.08 -3.72 -7.19
N GLY A 153 8.06 -4.60 -7.42
CA GLY A 153 8.25 -5.83 -6.65
C GLY A 153 8.56 -5.56 -5.18
N CYS A 154 9.41 -4.56 -4.90
CA CYS A 154 9.67 -4.09 -3.54
C CYS A 154 8.39 -3.60 -2.85
N GLN A 155 7.60 -2.76 -3.54
CA GLN A 155 6.34 -2.24 -2.99
C GLN A 155 5.36 -3.36 -2.66
N LEU A 156 5.21 -4.34 -3.56
CA LEU A 156 4.39 -5.53 -3.33
C LEU A 156 4.86 -6.30 -2.09
N GLN A 157 6.13 -6.71 -2.08
CA GLN A 157 6.67 -7.57 -1.02
C GLN A 157 6.54 -6.93 0.35
N MET A 158 7.05 -5.70 0.51
CA MET A 158 7.05 -5.02 1.80
C MET A 158 5.63 -4.73 2.31
N THR A 159 4.72 -4.32 1.42
CA THR A 159 3.33 -4.01 1.79
C THR A 159 2.59 -5.27 2.22
N ALA A 160 2.79 -6.38 1.49
CA ALA A 160 2.21 -7.66 1.86
C ALA A 160 2.72 -8.18 3.21
N GLU A 161 4.04 -8.17 3.40
CA GLU A 161 4.67 -8.57 4.67
C GLU A 161 4.16 -7.74 5.85
N ARG A 162 3.94 -6.44 5.65
CA ARG A 162 3.38 -5.58 6.69
C ARG A 162 1.92 -5.91 6.98
N ALA A 163 1.09 -6.16 5.98
CA ALA A 163 -0.29 -6.60 6.17
C ALA A 163 -0.35 -7.91 6.99
N ILE A 164 0.51 -8.88 6.63
CA ILE A 164 0.64 -10.16 7.34
C ILE A 164 1.09 -9.94 8.78
N ALA A 165 2.15 -9.14 8.99
CA ALA A 165 2.63 -8.83 10.33
C ALA A 165 1.52 -8.19 11.19
N LEU A 166 0.75 -7.25 10.65
CA LEU A 166 -0.36 -6.62 11.37
C LEU A 166 -1.49 -7.59 11.72
N LYS A 167 -1.83 -8.52 10.81
CA LYS A 167 -2.89 -9.54 11.01
C LYS A 167 -2.58 -10.46 12.20
N PHE A 168 -1.32 -10.90 12.31
CA PHE A 168 -0.89 -11.90 13.30
C PHE A 168 -0.21 -11.30 14.54
N MET A 169 0.04 -9.98 14.56
CA MET A 169 0.53 -9.31 15.75
C MET A 169 -0.50 -9.41 16.87
N PHE A 170 -0.05 -9.78 18.08
CA PHE A 170 -0.91 -9.97 19.26
C PHE A 170 -1.92 -11.13 19.14
N ALA A 171 -1.70 -12.09 18.23
CA ALA A 171 -2.58 -13.25 18.05
C ALA A 171 -2.40 -14.35 19.12
N GLU A 172 -1.29 -14.35 19.86
CA GLU A 172 -0.97 -15.35 20.91
C GLU A 172 -1.16 -14.83 22.36
N MET A 173 -1.90 -13.73 22.54
CA MET A 173 -2.30 -13.25 23.88
C MET A 173 -3.75 -13.60 24.19
#